data_AF-A0AA36H8J5-F1
#
_entry.id   AF-A0AA36H8J5-F1
#
_cell.length_a   1.000
_cell.length_b   1.000
_cell.length_c   1.000
_cell.angle_alpha   90.00
_cell.angle_beta   90.00
_cell.angle_gamma   90.00
#
_symmetry.space_group_name_H-M   'P 1'
#
loop_
_entity.id
_entity.type
_entity.pdbx_description
1 polymer ?
#
loop_
_entity_poly.entity_id
_entity_poly.type
_entity_poly.pdbx_seq_one_letter_code
_entity_poly.pdbx_strand_id
1 'polypeptide(L)'
;MTDLDYEIVDSVPANDPAWLEWKELVEKENWASDDRSVTTLTPSLPTTRVVMAKRKQDGSFVGCVVWNEYDNIAFLGFYLLVPEARGKGIGSIIWKRALDRMPKDYTLGLRAVPYMAPRYKSKDTPFDGPQQHAYTMKWQTLSNLAEKYAASNRLVKLVRDLTDEEYHQLEQFDQSVTKRDRTQFLRRFHALPFTTGTALFDGNNRIVACASDFIC
;
A
#
# COMPACT_ATOMS: atom_id res chain seq x y z
N MET A 1 -1.61 -20.90 30.31
CA MET A 1 -1.34 -20.10 29.10
C MET A 1 -0.73 -21.03 28.10
N THR A 2 -1.37 -21.29 26.97
CA THR A 2 -0.69 -21.92 25.84
C THR A 2 0.27 -20.87 25.28
N ASP A 3 1.55 -20.99 25.65
CA ASP A 3 2.62 -20.29 24.96
C ASP A 3 2.49 -20.67 23.48
N LEU A 4 2.08 -19.72 22.64
CA LEU A 4 2.23 -19.92 21.20
C LEU A 4 3.72 -20.12 20.98
N ASP A 5 4.12 -21.26 20.43
CA ASP A 5 5.49 -21.47 20.00
C ASP A 5 5.67 -20.81 18.63
N TYR A 6 6.36 -19.68 18.61
CA TYR A 6 6.61 -18.88 17.41
C TYR A 6 8.09 -18.54 17.27
N GLU A 7 8.49 -18.26 16.04
CA GLU A 7 9.74 -17.63 15.69
C GLU A 7 9.48 -16.26 15.07
N ILE A 8 10.50 -15.40 15.08
CA ILE A 8 10.47 -14.08 14.44
C ILE A 8 11.50 -14.09 13.32
N VAL A 9 11.05 -13.78 12.10
CA VAL A 9 11.89 -13.68 10.91
C VAL A 9 11.92 -12.26 10.39
N ASP A 10 13.08 -11.87 9.86
CA ASP A 10 13.35 -10.52 9.35
C ASP A 10 13.17 -10.39 7.82
N SER A 11 12.87 -11.49 7.15
CA SER A 11 12.60 -11.52 5.72
C SER A 11 11.73 -12.72 5.40
N VAL A 12 10.78 -12.52 4.50
CA VAL A 12 9.87 -13.57 4.05
C VAL A 12 9.84 -13.50 2.52
N PRO A 13 10.24 -14.57 1.81
CA PRO A 13 10.19 -14.61 0.35
C PRO A 13 8.78 -14.30 -0.18
N ALA A 14 8.68 -13.67 -1.36
CA ALA A 14 7.41 -13.26 -1.95
C ALA A 14 6.43 -14.44 -2.18
N ASN A 15 6.96 -15.65 -2.35
CA ASN A 15 6.21 -16.89 -2.58
C ASN A 15 5.95 -17.71 -1.30
N ASP A 16 6.30 -17.18 -0.12
CA ASP A 16 6.03 -17.86 1.15
C ASP A 16 4.50 -17.89 1.43
N PRO A 17 3.92 -19.05 1.82
CA PRO A 17 2.49 -19.17 2.13
C PRO A 17 1.98 -18.21 3.21
N ALA A 18 2.84 -17.74 4.11
CA ALA A 18 2.44 -16.79 5.15
C ALA A 18 1.90 -15.46 4.59
N TRP A 19 2.29 -15.09 3.36
CA TRP A 19 1.71 -13.92 2.68
C TRP A 19 0.25 -14.13 2.28
N LEU A 20 -0.17 -15.38 2.02
CA LEU A 20 -1.57 -15.70 1.75
C LEU A 20 -2.42 -15.52 3.02
N GLU A 21 -1.98 -16.08 4.15
CA GLU A 21 -2.65 -15.93 5.44
C GLU A 21 -2.67 -14.46 5.91
N TRP A 22 -1.58 -13.72 5.67
CA TRP A 22 -1.53 -12.27 5.90
C TRP A 22 -2.60 -11.54 5.09
N LYS A 23 -2.71 -11.85 3.79
CA LYS A 23 -3.70 -11.24 2.89
C LYS A 23 -5.13 -11.55 3.35
N GLU A 24 -5.41 -12.80 3.71
CA GLU A 24 -6.71 -13.21 4.25
C GLU A 24 -7.07 -12.43 5.52
N LEU A 25 -6.09 -12.21 6.42
CA LEU A 25 -6.31 -11.41 7.63
C LEU A 25 -6.59 -9.93 7.28
N VAL A 26 -5.84 -9.34 6.35
CA VAL A 26 -6.05 -7.95 5.90
C VAL A 26 -7.46 -7.78 5.34
N GLU A 27 -7.91 -8.73 4.51
CA GLU A 27 -9.25 -8.72 3.93
C GLU A 27 -10.32 -8.90 5.01
N LYS A 28 -10.14 -9.86 5.92
CA LYS A 28 -11.09 -10.13 7.02
C LYS A 28 -11.25 -8.95 7.98
N GLU A 29 -10.19 -8.21 8.26
CA GLU A 29 -10.21 -7.04 9.13
C GLU A 29 -10.66 -5.76 8.41
N ASN A 30 -10.96 -5.83 7.10
CA ASN A 30 -11.25 -4.69 6.23
C ASN A 30 -10.15 -3.62 6.27
N TRP A 31 -8.88 -4.05 6.27
CA TRP A 31 -7.70 -3.17 6.25
C TRP A 31 -7.07 -3.03 4.86
N ALA A 32 -7.69 -3.61 3.84
CA ALA A 32 -7.31 -3.39 2.45
C ALA A 32 -7.79 -2.01 1.96
N SER A 33 -7.04 -1.42 1.02
CA SER A 33 -7.60 -0.44 0.10
C SER A 33 -8.65 -1.10 -0.80
N ASP A 34 -9.51 -0.30 -1.41
CA ASP A 34 -10.61 -0.75 -2.30
C ASP A 34 -10.13 -1.72 -3.40
N ASP A 35 -8.85 -1.67 -3.75
CA ASP A 35 -8.21 -2.55 -4.69
C ASP A 35 -7.18 -3.50 -4.04
N ARG A 36 -7.14 -4.74 -4.54
CA ARG A 36 -6.20 -5.78 -4.12
C ARG A 36 -4.75 -5.50 -4.54
N SER A 37 -4.43 -4.33 -5.11
CA SER A 37 -3.07 -4.07 -5.61
C SER A 37 -2.04 -4.04 -4.49
N VAL A 38 -2.38 -3.43 -3.35
CA VAL A 38 -1.46 -3.35 -2.19
C VAL A 38 -1.13 -4.74 -1.67
N THR A 39 -2.15 -5.59 -1.47
CA THR A 39 -1.93 -6.96 -0.98
C THR A 39 -1.25 -7.86 -2.01
N THR A 40 -1.39 -7.56 -3.30
CA THR A 40 -0.71 -8.31 -4.37
C THR A 40 0.74 -7.89 -4.54
N LEU A 41 1.05 -6.59 -4.46
CA LEU A 41 2.37 -6.07 -4.75
C LEU A 41 3.30 -6.16 -3.54
N THR A 42 2.80 -5.95 -2.32
CA THR A 42 3.60 -5.87 -1.08
C THR A 42 4.65 -6.99 -0.96
N PRO A 43 4.33 -8.28 -1.16
CA PRO A 43 5.34 -9.34 -1.03
C PRO A 43 6.51 -9.24 -2.02
N SER A 44 6.33 -8.54 -3.14
CA SER A 44 7.24 -8.51 -4.29
C SER A 44 7.95 -7.18 -4.52
N LEU A 45 7.59 -6.13 -3.77
CA LEU A 45 8.19 -4.81 -3.96
C LEU A 45 9.60 -4.78 -3.35
N PRO A 46 10.62 -4.27 -4.07
CA PRO A 46 11.98 -4.19 -3.55
C PRO A 46 12.12 -3.23 -2.36
N THR A 47 11.16 -2.31 -2.20
CA THR A 47 11.06 -1.38 -1.08
C THR A 47 10.45 -2.03 0.16
N THR A 48 9.79 -3.18 0.03
CA THR A 48 9.12 -3.82 1.16
C THR A 48 10.13 -4.48 2.09
N ARG A 49 9.88 -4.28 3.38
CA ARG A 49 10.54 -4.93 4.49
C ARG A 49 9.49 -5.48 5.42
N VAL A 50 9.85 -6.54 6.14
CA VAL A 50 8.93 -7.20 7.05
C VAL A 50 9.68 -7.74 8.26
N VAL A 51 9.05 -7.63 9.42
CA VAL A 51 9.29 -8.52 10.55
C VAL A 51 8.04 -9.36 10.71
N MET A 52 8.14 -10.68 10.64
CA MET A 52 7.01 -11.58 10.72
C MET A 52 7.20 -12.58 11.86
N ALA A 53 6.16 -12.77 12.67
CA ALA A 53 6.05 -13.88 13.59
C ALA A 53 5.37 -15.05 12.88
N LYS A 54 6.00 -16.23 12.91
CA LYS A 54 5.50 -17.47 12.31
C LYS A 54 5.44 -18.57 13.37
N ARG A 55 4.47 -19.47 13.29
CA ARG A 55 4.43 -20.67 14.17
C ARG A 55 5.59 -21.58 13.82
N LYS A 56 6.31 -22.11 14.81
CA LYS A 56 7.44 -23.03 14.54
C LYS A 56 7.01 -24.38 13.96
N GLN A 57 5.78 -24.79 14.23
CA GLN A 57 5.28 -26.12 13.90
C GLN A 57 5.02 -26.30 12.40
N ASP A 58 4.43 -25.29 11.77
CA ASP A 58 3.95 -25.34 10.39
C ASP A 58 4.33 -24.09 9.57
N GLY A 59 4.98 -23.11 10.19
CA GLY A 59 5.32 -21.84 9.54
C GLY A 59 4.13 -20.91 9.32
N SER A 60 2.95 -21.19 9.90
CA SER A 60 1.76 -20.35 9.69
C SER A 60 1.95 -18.93 10.21
N PHE A 61 1.23 -17.98 9.63
CA PHE A 61 1.28 -16.58 10.01
C PHE A 61 0.71 -16.35 11.43
N VAL A 62 1.43 -15.57 12.24
CA VAL A 62 0.97 -15.13 13.58
C VAL A 62 0.77 -13.61 13.62
N GLY A 63 1.66 -12.87 12.98
CA GLY A 63 1.59 -11.41 12.94
C GLY A 63 2.78 -10.81 12.23
N CYS A 64 2.70 -9.53 11.91
CA CYS A 64 3.78 -8.84 11.21
C CYS A 64 3.81 -7.35 11.48
N VAL A 65 4.96 -6.77 11.19
CA VAL A 65 5.14 -5.37 10.88
C VAL A 65 5.73 -5.27 9.48
N VAL A 66 5.00 -4.67 8.55
CA VAL A 66 5.40 -4.48 7.15
C VAL A 66 5.53 -2.99 6.86
N TRP A 67 6.67 -2.58 6.31
CA TRP A 67 6.92 -1.21 5.88
C TRP A 67 7.55 -1.17 4.49
N ASN A 68 7.42 -0.01 3.85
CA ASN A 68 8.13 0.30 2.62
C ASN A 68 9.15 1.40 2.87
N GLU A 69 10.32 1.25 2.28
CA GLU A 69 11.43 2.22 2.33
C GLU A 69 11.54 2.96 1.00
N TYR A 70 11.38 4.27 1.02
CA TYR A 70 11.56 5.17 -0.14
C TYR A 70 11.76 6.60 0.34
N ASP A 71 12.51 7.43 -0.40
CA ASP A 71 12.68 8.87 -0.13
C ASP A 71 13.01 9.25 1.33
N ASN A 72 13.88 8.48 2.00
CA ASN A 72 14.19 8.62 3.43
C ASN A 72 12.96 8.51 4.35
N ILE A 73 11.95 7.75 3.93
CA ILE A 73 10.73 7.45 4.68
C ILE A 73 10.65 5.93 4.88
N ALA A 74 10.38 5.52 6.12
CA ALA A 74 9.93 4.17 6.45
C ALA A 74 8.41 4.22 6.68
N PHE A 75 7.64 3.88 5.65
CA PHE A 75 6.18 3.92 5.72
C PHE A 75 5.60 2.58 6.16
N LEU A 76 5.14 2.49 7.39
CA LEU A 76 4.47 1.34 7.98
C LEU A 76 3.06 1.20 7.40
N GLY A 77 2.88 0.18 6.56
CA GLY A 77 1.58 -0.15 5.97
C GLY A 77 0.75 -1.06 6.86
N PHE A 78 1.39 -2.03 7.53
CA PHE A 78 0.66 -3.07 8.26
C PHE A 78 1.35 -3.43 9.57
N TYR A 79 0.58 -3.36 10.66
CA TYR A 79 0.94 -3.92 11.95
C TYR A 79 -0.21 -4.82 12.43
N LEU A 80 -0.05 -6.13 12.23
CA LEU A 80 -1.12 -7.11 12.30
C LEU A 80 -0.76 -8.24 13.26
N LEU A 81 -1.79 -8.78 13.91
CA LEU A 81 -1.75 -10.02 14.68
C LEU A 81 -3.04 -10.78 14.43
N VAL A 82 -2.94 -12.10 14.28
CA VAL A 82 -4.12 -12.98 14.34
C VAL A 82 -4.83 -12.77 15.70
N PRO A 83 -6.17 -12.82 15.76
CA PRO A 83 -6.92 -12.50 16.98
C PRO A 83 -6.43 -13.22 18.24
N GLU A 84 -6.11 -14.51 18.14
CA GLU A 84 -5.65 -15.36 19.24
C GLU A 84 -4.23 -15.04 19.74
N ALA A 85 -3.45 -14.24 18.98
CA ALA A 85 -2.11 -13.79 19.35
C ALA A 85 -2.10 -12.40 20.04
N ARG A 86 -3.25 -11.71 20.06
CA ARG A 86 -3.38 -10.37 20.65
C ARG A 86 -3.30 -10.44 22.19
N GLY A 87 -2.75 -9.38 22.79
CA GLY A 87 -2.59 -9.29 24.25
C GLY A 87 -1.46 -10.15 24.84
N LYS A 88 -0.75 -10.95 24.04
CA LYS A 88 0.32 -11.87 24.49
C LYS A 88 1.74 -11.31 24.36
N GLY A 89 1.88 -9.99 24.17
CA GLY A 89 3.19 -9.32 24.04
C GLY A 89 3.88 -9.46 22.67
N ILE A 90 3.50 -10.42 21.83
CA ILE A 90 4.12 -10.69 20.50
C ILE A 90 4.23 -9.42 19.66
N GLY A 91 3.14 -8.64 19.58
CA GLY A 91 3.11 -7.38 18.83
C GLY A 91 4.20 -6.39 19.23
N SER A 92 4.43 -6.24 20.54
CA SER A 92 5.48 -5.34 21.03
C SER A 92 6.89 -5.81 20.63
N ILE A 93 7.10 -7.12 20.53
CA ILE A 93 8.38 -7.71 20.14
C ILE A 93 8.65 -7.47 18.65
N ILE A 94 7.68 -7.79 17.78
CA ILE A 94 7.84 -7.55 16.33
C ILE A 94 7.92 -6.06 15.99
N TRP A 95 7.20 -5.20 16.73
CA TRP A 95 7.30 -3.74 16.61
C TRP A 95 8.71 -3.24 16.93
N LYS A 96 9.24 -3.61 18.10
CA LYS A 96 10.60 -3.22 18.49
C LYS A 96 11.63 -3.70 17.46
N ARG A 97 11.54 -4.96 17.03
CA ARG A 97 12.44 -5.54 16.04
C ARG A 97 12.37 -4.80 14.70
N ALA A 98 11.19 -4.38 14.27
CA ALA A 98 11.02 -3.60 13.05
C ALA A 98 11.69 -2.21 13.16
N LEU A 99 11.47 -1.50 14.28
CA LEU A 99 12.09 -0.19 14.51
C LEU A 99 13.62 -0.26 14.61
N ASP A 100 14.15 -1.33 15.20
CA ASP A 100 15.59 -1.57 15.27
C ASP A 100 16.21 -1.75 13.88
N ARG A 101 15.44 -2.25 12.91
CA ARG A 101 15.87 -2.48 11.52
C ARG A 101 15.67 -1.29 10.60
N MET A 102 14.79 -0.36 10.93
CA MET A 102 14.60 0.84 10.13
C MET A 102 15.84 1.73 10.20
N PRO A 103 16.27 2.32 9.06
CA PRO A 103 17.32 3.32 9.06
C PRO A 103 16.97 4.48 10.00
N LYS A 104 17.94 4.92 10.81
CA LYS A 104 17.70 5.90 11.87
C LYS A 104 17.57 7.34 11.37
N ASP A 105 18.03 7.58 10.14
CA ASP A 105 17.91 8.81 9.39
C ASP A 105 16.59 8.91 8.61
N TYR A 106 15.73 7.89 8.66
CA TYR A 106 14.44 7.89 7.98
C TYR A 106 13.33 8.47 8.86
N THR A 107 12.39 9.16 8.21
CA THR A 107 11.13 9.54 8.84
C THR A 107 10.19 8.34 8.90
N LEU A 108 9.79 7.95 10.11
CA LEU A 108 8.76 6.92 10.31
C LEU A 108 7.36 7.50 10.08
N GLY A 109 6.61 6.91 9.15
CA GLY A 109 5.23 7.31 8.85
C GLY A 109 4.28 6.13 8.87
N LEU A 110 3.04 6.35 9.31
CA LEU A 110 1.99 5.33 9.32
C LEU A 110 0.60 5.95 9.20
N ARG A 111 -0.38 5.15 8.77
CA ARG A 111 -1.80 5.47 8.92
C ARG A 111 -2.36 4.70 10.11
N ALA A 112 -2.85 5.42 11.11
CA ALA A 112 -3.44 4.82 12.29
C ALA A 112 -4.96 4.75 12.15
N VAL A 113 -5.53 3.59 12.48
CA VAL A 113 -6.94 3.54 12.89
C VAL A 113 -7.11 4.37 14.19
N PRO A 114 -8.21 5.12 14.36
CA PRO A 114 -8.33 6.12 15.43
C PRO A 114 -7.99 5.60 16.84
N TYR A 115 -8.42 4.38 17.18
CA TYR A 115 -8.19 3.80 18.50
C TYR A 115 -6.72 3.38 18.76
N MET A 116 -5.92 3.18 17.71
CA MET A 116 -4.49 2.82 17.83
C MET A 116 -3.59 4.05 17.89
N ALA A 117 -4.05 5.22 17.44
CA ALA A 117 -3.25 6.44 17.41
C ALA A 117 -2.62 6.79 18.77
N PRO A 118 -3.34 6.74 19.92
CA PRO A 118 -2.73 7.01 21.22
C PRO A 118 -1.57 6.06 21.57
N ARG A 119 -1.65 4.80 21.13
CA ARG A 119 -0.61 3.79 21.39
C ARG A 119 0.66 4.04 20.58
N TYR A 120 0.54 4.53 19.34
CA TYR A 120 1.70 4.88 18.54
C TYR A 120 2.35 6.17 19.03
N LYS A 121 1.54 7.14 19.45
CA LYS A 121 2.01 8.41 20.03
C LYS A 121 2.80 8.28 21.31
N SER A 122 2.41 7.34 22.18
CA SER A 122 3.07 7.15 23.46
C SER A 122 4.49 6.57 23.34
N LYS A 123 4.93 6.24 22.13
CA LYS A 123 6.23 5.64 21.86
C LYS A 123 6.98 6.37 20.75
N ASP A 124 6.87 5.86 19.52
CA ASP A 124 7.85 6.12 18.47
C ASP A 124 7.36 7.10 17.40
N THR A 125 6.06 7.42 17.39
CA THR A 125 5.44 8.36 16.44
C THR A 125 4.62 9.44 17.17
N PRO A 126 5.25 10.34 17.94
CA PRO A 126 4.54 11.29 18.81
C PRO A 126 3.84 12.42 18.05
N PHE A 127 4.16 12.63 16.77
CA PHE A 127 3.63 13.72 15.96
C PHE A 127 2.43 13.27 15.12
N ASP A 128 1.38 14.10 15.11
CA ASP A 128 0.27 13.95 14.17
C ASP A 128 0.64 14.55 12.81
N GLY A 129 0.48 13.75 11.76
CA GLY A 129 0.49 14.24 10.38
C GLY A 129 -0.86 14.82 9.95
N PRO A 130 -0.96 15.23 8.68
CA PRO A 130 -2.23 15.66 8.08
C PRO A 130 -3.30 14.57 8.19
N GLN A 131 -4.54 14.98 8.49
CA GLN A 131 -5.68 14.07 8.43
C GLN A 131 -6.06 13.82 6.96
N GLN A 132 -6.29 12.56 6.62
CA GLN A 132 -6.82 12.17 5.32
C GLN A 132 -8.31 11.86 5.48
N HIS A 133 -9.14 12.52 4.68
CA HIS A 133 -10.56 12.22 4.59
C HIS A 133 -10.83 11.41 3.33
N ALA A 134 -11.59 10.32 3.49
CA ALA A 134 -12.07 9.51 2.38
C ALA A 134 -13.56 9.80 2.17
N TYR A 135 -13.93 10.14 0.93
CA TYR A 135 -15.31 10.35 0.53
C TYR A 135 -15.63 9.36 -0.57
N THR A 136 -16.75 8.65 -0.42
CA THR A 136 -17.23 7.72 -1.43
C THR A 136 -18.34 8.36 -2.24
N MET A 137 -18.27 8.28 -3.55
CA MET A 137 -19.33 8.70 -4.46
C MET A 137 -19.82 7.48 -5.26
N LYS A 138 -21.13 7.39 -5.47
CA LYS A 138 -21.70 6.38 -6.38
C LYS A 138 -21.22 6.65 -7.80
N TRP A 139 -20.83 5.61 -8.53
CA TRP A 139 -20.31 5.76 -9.90
C TRP A 139 -21.33 6.45 -10.84
N GLN A 140 -22.64 6.27 -10.63
CA GLN A 140 -23.67 6.94 -11.41
C GLN A 140 -23.62 8.46 -11.25
N THR A 141 -23.32 8.96 -10.05
CA THR A 141 -23.17 10.40 -9.81
C THR A 141 -21.97 10.93 -10.59
N LEU A 142 -20.85 10.20 -10.58
CA LEU A 142 -19.67 10.56 -11.35
C LEU A 142 -19.95 10.55 -12.86
N SER A 143 -20.66 9.53 -13.37
CA SER A 143 -21.06 9.42 -14.78
C SER A 143 -21.91 10.61 -15.21
N ASN A 144 -22.95 10.96 -14.43
CA ASN A 144 -23.82 12.09 -14.75
C ASN A 144 -23.07 13.43 -14.74
N LEU A 145 -22.10 13.61 -13.84
CA LEU A 145 -21.23 14.79 -13.82
C LEU A 145 -20.32 14.83 -15.05
N ALA A 146 -19.73 13.69 -15.42
CA ALA A 146 -18.90 13.57 -16.61
C ALA A 146 -19.72 13.91 -17.86
N GLU A 147 -20.90 13.33 -18.06
CA GLU A 147 -21.77 13.65 -19.21
C GLU A 147 -22.16 15.14 -19.27
N LYS A 148 -22.40 15.76 -18.11
CA LYS A 148 -22.79 17.17 -18.03
C LYS A 148 -21.65 18.14 -18.34
N TYR A 149 -20.42 17.79 -17.99
CA TYR A 149 -19.27 18.72 -18.00
C TYR A 149 -18.10 18.28 -18.89
N ALA A 150 -18.12 17.09 -19.46
CA ALA A 150 -17.04 16.61 -20.33
C ALA A 150 -17.03 17.41 -21.63
N ALA A 151 -15.95 18.17 -21.84
CA ALA A 151 -15.65 18.73 -23.15
C ALA A 151 -15.23 17.59 -24.10
N SER A 152 -15.96 17.42 -25.20
CA SER A 152 -15.91 16.28 -26.12
C SER A 152 -14.62 16.13 -26.96
N ASN A 153 -13.61 16.99 -26.77
CA ASN A 153 -12.48 17.10 -27.69
C ASN A 153 -11.13 16.70 -27.08
N ARG A 154 -11.13 15.99 -25.93
CA ARG A 154 -9.89 15.51 -25.32
C ARG A 154 -9.64 14.05 -25.67
N LEU A 155 -8.40 13.75 -26.06
CA LEU A 155 -7.96 12.39 -26.33
C LEU A 155 -7.75 11.67 -24.99
N VAL A 156 -8.35 10.49 -24.86
CA VAL A 156 -8.13 9.57 -23.74
C VAL A 156 -7.59 8.27 -24.29
N LYS A 157 -6.54 7.75 -23.67
CA LYS A 157 -6.00 6.41 -23.98
C LYS A 157 -6.01 5.54 -22.73
N LEU A 158 -6.15 4.23 -22.93
CA LEU A 158 -5.83 3.29 -21.87
C LEU A 158 -4.31 3.25 -21.67
N VAL A 159 -3.87 3.09 -20.42
CA VAL A 159 -2.44 3.03 -20.09
C VAL A 159 -1.73 1.88 -20.82
N ARG A 160 -2.42 0.75 -21.02
CA ARG A 160 -1.90 -0.40 -21.79
C ARG A 160 -1.70 -0.13 -23.28
N ASP A 161 -2.32 0.92 -23.81
CA ASP A 161 -2.27 1.32 -25.23
C ASP A 161 -1.31 2.50 -25.46
N LEU A 162 -0.60 2.96 -24.42
CA LEU A 162 0.41 4.02 -24.54
C LEU A 162 1.66 3.48 -25.23
N THR A 163 2.28 4.33 -26.05
CA THR A 163 3.66 4.08 -26.51
C THR A 163 4.66 4.24 -25.36
N ASP A 164 5.90 3.77 -25.52
CA ASP A 164 6.94 3.95 -24.49
C ASP A 164 7.18 5.43 -24.14
N GLU A 165 7.13 6.32 -25.13
CA GLU A 165 7.27 7.77 -24.93
C GLU A 165 6.08 8.36 -24.16
N GLU A 166 4.85 7.93 -24.49
CA GLU A 166 3.66 8.37 -23.78
C GLU A 166 3.61 7.85 -22.35
N TYR A 167 4.10 6.62 -22.11
CA TYR A 167 4.22 6.09 -20.76
C TYR A 167 5.29 6.84 -19.97
N HIS A 168 6.41 7.22 -20.60
CA HIS A 168 7.39 8.07 -19.94
C HIS A 168 6.81 9.44 -19.57
N GLN A 169 5.96 10.01 -20.42
CA GLN A 169 5.23 11.23 -20.10
C GLN A 169 4.26 11.03 -18.91
N LEU A 170 3.63 9.86 -18.77
CA LEU A 170 2.81 9.52 -17.61
C LEU A 170 3.65 9.50 -16.32
N GLU A 171 4.85 8.92 -16.36
CA GLU A 171 5.79 8.90 -15.23
C GLU A 171 6.20 10.33 -14.82
N GLN A 172 6.53 11.17 -15.81
CA GLN A 172 6.87 12.58 -15.58
C GLN A 172 5.69 13.37 -15.00
N PHE A 173 4.48 13.15 -15.53
CA PHE A 173 3.26 13.76 -14.99
C PHE A 173 3.07 13.35 -13.52
N ASP A 174 3.15 12.05 -13.22
CA ASP A 174 3.00 11.54 -11.86
C ASP A 174 4.02 12.10 -10.89
N GLN A 175 5.29 12.15 -11.30
CA GLN A 175 6.36 12.76 -10.52
C GLN A 175 6.12 14.26 -10.31
N SER A 176 5.58 14.97 -11.31
CA SER A 176 5.27 16.39 -11.18
C SER A 176 4.16 16.67 -10.15
N VAL A 177 3.21 15.75 -10.00
CA VAL A 177 2.09 15.84 -9.05
C VAL A 177 2.51 15.39 -7.65
N THR A 178 3.13 14.21 -7.56
CA THR A 178 3.46 13.56 -6.28
C THR A 178 4.77 14.05 -5.69
N LYS A 179 5.62 14.69 -6.50
CA LYS A 179 7.00 15.09 -6.18
C LYS A 179 7.90 13.90 -5.79
N ARG A 180 7.55 12.69 -6.25
CA ARG A 180 8.28 11.45 -5.96
C ARG A 180 8.52 10.64 -7.22
N ASP A 181 9.64 9.94 -7.30
CA ASP A 181 9.86 8.96 -8.36
C ASP A 181 9.13 7.66 -7.99
N ARG A 182 8.01 7.40 -8.67
CA ARG A 182 7.20 6.19 -8.48
C ARG A 182 7.24 5.28 -9.71
N THR A 183 8.21 5.46 -10.60
CA THR A 183 8.30 4.77 -11.89
C THR A 183 8.18 3.25 -11.76
N GLN A 184 8.96 2.63 -10.86
CA GLN A 184 8.91 1.18 -10.64
C GLN A 184 7.55 0.71 -10.12
N PHE A 185 6.93 1.49 -9.23
CA PHE A 185 5.61 1.18 -8.69
C PHE A 185 4.54 1.26 -9.78
N LEU A 186 4.50 2.36 -10.55
CA LEU A 186 3.53 2.57 -11.64
C LEU A 186 3.58 1.44 -12.67
N ARG A 187 4.78 1.02 -13.08
CA ARG A 187 4.95 -0.07 -14.04
C ARG A 187 4.42 -1.40 -13.51
N ARG A 188 4.72 -1.73 -12.24
CA ARG A 188 4.21 -2.96 -11.60
C ARG A 188 2.69 -2.89 -11.40
N PHE A 189 2.19 -1.74 -11.00
CA PHE A 189 0.78 -1.49 -10.76
C PHE A 189 -0.05 -1.63 -12.05
N HIS A 190 0.37 -0.99 -13.14
CA HIS A 190 -0.31 -1.09 -14.43
C HIS A 190 -0.10 -2.42 -15.16
N ALA A 191 0.84 -3.26 -14.70
CA ALA A 191 1.00 -4.63 -15.17
C ALA A 191 0.06 -5.63 -14.49
N LEU A 192 -0.66 -5.23 -13.43
CA LEU A 192 -1.63 -6.11 -12.77
C LEU A 192 -2.83 -6.37 -13.68
N PRO A 193 -3.29 -7.63 -13.80
CA PRO A 193 -4.35 -7.99 -14.75
C PRO A 193 -5.73 -7.41 -14.38
N PHE A 194 -5.89 -6.93 -13.16
CA PHE A 194 -7.14 -6.35 -12.63
C PHE A 194 -7.07 -4.82 -12.48
N THR A 195 -5.98 -4.19 -12.92
CA THR A 195 -5.82 -2.74 -12.91
C THR A 195 -6.03 -2.21 -14.32
N THR A 196 -6.95 -1.27 -14.46
CA THR A 196 -7.13 -0.48 -15.67
C THR A 196 -6.66 0.94 -15.38
N GLY A 197 -5.96 1.54 -16.33
CA GLY A 197 -5.47 2.91 -16.24
C GLY A 197 -5.94 3.70 -17.45
N THR A 198 -6.24 4.97 -17.25
CA THR A 198 -6.54 5.93 -18.33
C THR A 198 -5.65 7.15 -18.21
N ALA A 199 -5.20 7.67 -19.35
CA ALA A 199 -4.44 8.91 -19.46
C ALA A 199 -5.21 9.90 -20.35
N LEU A 200 -5.35 11.14 -19.86
CA LEU A 200 -6.00 12.24 -20.55
C LEU A 200 -4.95 13.15 -21.17
N PHE A 201 -5.09 13.40 -22.46
CA PHE A 201 -4.22 14.29 -23.22
C PHE A 201 -4.87 15.67 -23.43
N ASP A 202 -4.05 16.71 -23.44
CA ASP A 202 -4.43 18.05 -23.90
C ASP A 202 -4.33 18.20 -25.43
N GLY A 203 -4.63 19.39 -25.95
CA GLY A 203 -4.55 19.68 -27.40
C GLY A 203 -3.13 19.67 -27.98
N ASN A 204 -2.09 19.57 -27.15
CA ASN A 204 -0.68 19.47 -27.55
C ASN A 204 -0.12 18.06 -27.37
N ASN A 205 -0.99 17.05 -27.22
CA ASN A 205 -0.62 15.66 -26.92
C ASN A 205 0.24 15.52 -25.64
N ARG A 206 -0.08 16.30 -24.59
CA ARG A 206 0.52 16.13 -23.27
C ARG A 206 -0.45 15.50 -22.30
N ILE A 207 0.01 14.50 -21.55
CA ILE A 207 -0.75 13.95 -20.42
C ILE A 207 -0.93 15.03 -19.36
N VAL A 208 -2.19 15.31 -19.04
CA VAL A 208 -2.60 16.32 -18.05
C VAL A 208 -3.42 15.73 -16.89
N ALA A 209 -3.85 14.47 -17.02
CA ALA A 209 -4.44 13.72 -15.94
C ALA A 209 -4.28 12.22 -16.19
N CYS A 210 -4.30 11.44 -15.12
CA CYS A 210 -4.44 9.99 -15.18
C CYS A 210 -5.42 9.53 -14.10
N ALA A 211 -6.10 8.43 -14.38
CA ALA A 211 -6.93 7.74 -13.40
C ALA A 211 -6.66 6.23 -13.50
N SER A 212 -6.95 5.52 -12.42
CA SER A 212 -6.91 4.06 -12.41
C SER A 212 -8.14 3.53 -11.74
N ASP A 213 -8.67 2.47 -12.33
CA ASP A 213 -9.86 1.76 -11.91
C ASP A 213 -9.54 0.27 -11.78
N PHE A 214 -10.38 -0.41 -11.01
CA PHE A 214 -10.22 -1.81 -10.69
C PHE A 214 -11.52 -2.52 -11.04
N ILE A 215 -11.37 -3.65 -11.73
CA ILE A 215 -12.51 -4.53 -11.96
C ILE A 215 -12.66 -5.36 -10.68
N CYS A 216 -13.68 -5.03 -9.89
CA CYS A 216 -14.08 -5.81 -8.71
C CYS A 216 -14.70 -7.16 -9.10
#